data_AF-A0A944V2W1-F1
#
_entry.id   AF-A0A944V2W1-F1
#
_cell.length_a   1.000
_cell.length_b   1.000
_cell.length_c   1.000
_cell.angle_alpha   90.00
_cell.angle_beta   90.00
_cell.angle_gamma   90.00
#
_symmetry.space_group_name_H-M   'P 1'
#
loop_
_entity.id
_entity.type
_entity.pdbx_description
1 polymer ?
#
loop_
_entity_poly.entity_id
_entity_poly.type
_entity_poly.pdbx_seq_one_letter_code
_entity_poly.pdbx_strand_id
1 'polypeptide(L)' 'MPNRSSKAGHIPIRMCVICRIKAEKKKLMKFVLIDSDVVFAKNNELAKRGYYVCNNNSCLQKLDKWVLRKSRSSNGR' A
#
# COMPACT_ATOMS: atom_id res chain seq x y z
N MET A 1 31.87 6.30 -4.13
CA MET A 1 31.42 6.43 -2.72
C MET A 1 30.22 5.50 -2.51
N PRO A 2 30.32 4.42 -1.73
CA PRO A 2 29.13 3.64 -1.40
C PRO A 2 28.18 4.53 -0.59
N ASN A 3 26.90 4.52 -0.96
CA ASN A 3 25.85 5.28 -0.31
C ASN A 3 25.84 4.99 1.21
N ARG A 4 26.23 5.98 2.03
CA ARG A 4 26.30 5.93 3.51
C ARG A 4 24.94 5.62 4.18
N SER A 5 23.85 5.67 3.41
CA SER A 5 22.49 5.42 3.85
C SER A 5 22.01 3.97 3.66
N SER A 6 22.80 3.12 2.99
CA SER A 6 22.41 1.71 2.80
C SER A 6 22.63 0.93 4.10
N LYS A 7 21.70 1.07 5.05
CA LYS A 7 21.62 0.22 6.24
C LYS A 7 21.30 -1.20 5.76
N ALA A 8 22.33 -1.99 5.51
CA ALA A 8 22.19 -3.43 5.26
C ALA A 8 21.33 -4.03 6.38
N GLY A 9 20.12 -4.50 6.05
CA GLY A 9 19.16 -5.04 7.02
C GLY A 9 18.05 -4.09 7.49
N HIS A 10 17.97 -2.84 7.04
CA HIS A 10 16.83 -1.97 7.39
C HIS A 10 15.53 -2.49 6.75
N ILE A 11 14.59 -2.90 7.59
CA ILE A 11 13.26 -3.33 7.17
C ILE A 11 12.35 -2.10 7.10
N PRO A 12 11.85 -1.73 5.91
CA PRO A 12 10.95 -0.58 5.80
C PRO A 12 9.65 -0.82 6.57
N ILE A 13 9.28 0.12 7.42
CA ILE A 13 7.98 0.15 8.08
C ILE A 13 6.99 0.91 7.18
N ARG A 14 5.81 0.34 7.01
CA ARG A 14 4.69 0.91 6.24
C ARG A 14 3.45 0.99 7.11
N MET A 15 2.46 1.73 6.64
CA MET A 15 1.21 1.97 7.38
C MET A 15 0.04 1.41 6.60
N CYS A 16 -0.84 0.68 7.28
CA CYS A 16 -2.11 0.26 6.70
C CYS A 16 -2.99 1.48 6.40
N VAL A 17 -3.50 1.60 5.17
CA VAL A 17 -4.35 2.74 4.78
C VAL A 17 -5.70 2.77 5.48
N ILE A 18 -6.13 1.63 6.04
CA ILE A 18 -7.43 1.45 6.71
C ILE A 18 -7.28 1.72 8.22
N CYS A 19 -6.57 0.86 8.95
CA CYS A 19 -6.45 0.96 10.41
C CYS A 19 -5.28 1.82 10.88
N ARG A 20 -4.46 2.37 9.97
CA ARG A 20 -3.31 3.24 10.29
C ARG A 20 -2.22 2.59 11.17
N ILE A 21 -2.26 1.28 11.39
CA ILE A 21 -1.20 0.57 12.11
C ILE A 21 0.11 0.57 11.31
N LYS A 22 1.23 0.79 12.01
CA LYS A 22 2.57 0.67 11.44
C LYS A 22 3.03 -0.78 11.55
N ALA A 23 3.44 -1.37 10.45
CA ALA A 23 3.96 -2.73 10.41
C ALA A 23 5.09 -2.84 9.38
N GLU A 24 5.90 -3.87 9.50
CA GLU A 24 6.96 -4.18 8.54
C GLU A 24 6.38 -4.39 7.13
N LYS A 25 7.07 -3.93 6.08
CA LYS A 25 6.64 -4.09 4.67
C LYS A 25 6.23 -5.52 4.34
N LYS A 26 6.91 -6.52 4.90
CA LYS A 26 6.64 -7.95 4.65
C LYS A 26 5.31 -8.44 5.25
N LYS A 27 4.78 -7.76 6.27
CA LYS A 27 3.51 -8.09 6.95
C LYS A 27 2.29 -7.39 6.34
N LEU A 28 2.51 -6.52 5.37
CA LEU A 28 1.47 -5.74 4.70
C LEU A 28 1.38 -6.17 3.24
N MET A 29 0.16 -6.28 2.74
CA MET A 29 -0.10 -6.55 1.33
C MET A 29 -0.04 -5.25 0.55
N LYS A 30 0.80 -5.20 -0.48
CA LYS A 30 0.89 -4.07 -1.41
C LYS A 30 -0.20 -4.24 -2.48
N PHE A 31 -0.93 -3.18 -2.73
CA PHE A 31 -1.87 -3.10 -3.85
C PHE A 31 -1.72 -1.76 -4.58
N VAL A 32 -2.11 -1.73 -5.84
CA VAL A 32 -2.23 -0.49 -6.63
C VAL A 32 -3.68 -0.28 -7.01
N LEU A 33 -4.04 0.96 -7.28
CA LEU A 33 -5.34 1.30 -7.85
C LEU A 33 -5.16 1.51 -9.35
N ILE A 34 -5.95 0.80 -10.16
CA ILE A 34 -5.99 0.93 -11.62
C ILE A 34 -7.46 1.03 -12.00
N ASP A 35 -7.87 2.14 -12.60
CA ASP A 35 -9.26 2.36 -13.06
C ASP A 35 -10.36 2.11 -12.00
N SER A 36 -10.03 2.38 -10.72
CA SER A 36 -10.85 2.11 -9.53
C SER A 36 -10.88 0.66 -9.04
N ASP A 37 -10.13 -0.24 -9.66
CA ASP A 37 -9.93 -1.60 -9.20
C ASP A 37 -8.67 -1.75 -8.34
N VAL A 38 -8.73 -2.71 -7.42
CA VAL A 38 -7.63 -3.08 -6.54
C VAL A 38 -6.84 -4.22 -7.16
N VAL A 39 -5.58 -3.95 -7.51
CA VAL A 39 -4.67 -4.98 -8.00
C VAL A 39 -3.59 -5.23 -6.97
N PHE A 40 -3.60 -6.43 -6.38
CA PHE A 40 -2.55 -6.84 -5.45
C PHE A 40 -1.26 -7.16 -6.22
N ALA A 41 -0.19 -6.46 -5.87
CA ALA A 41 1.12 -6.62 -6.50
C ALA A 41 2.01 -7.44 -5.57
N LYS A 42 2.35 -8.67 -5.96
CA LYS A 42 3.23 -9.55 -5.18
C LYS A 42 4.65 -8.98 -5.08
N ASN A 43 5.10 -8.23 -6.10
CA ASN A 43 6.42 -7.63 -6.17
C ASN A 43 6.39 -6.14 -6.54
N ASN A 44 7.57 -5.53 -6.56
CA ASN A 44 7.77 -4.15 -7.02
C ASN A 44 7.66 -3.99 -8.56
N GLU A 45 7.12 -4.99 -9.26
CA GLU A 45 6.98 -5.04 -10.73
C GLU A 45 6.14 -3.88 -11.27
N LEU A 46 5.14 -3.44 -10.51
CA LEU A 46 4.36 -2.25 -10.87
C LEU A 46 5.07 -1.00 -10.34
N ALA A 47 5.63 -0.22 -11.27
CA ALA A 47 6.20 1.11 -11.05
C ALA A 47 5.17 2.17 -10.59
N LYS A 48 3.90 1.78 -10.46
CA LYS A 48 2.84 2.63 -9.91
C LYS A 48 2.94 2.74 -8.38
N ARG A 49 2.49 3.88 -7.85
CA ARG A 49 2.46 4.15 -6.41
C ARG A 49 1.51 3.18 -5.72
N GLY A 50 2.07 2.26 -4.95
CA GLY A 50 1.29 1.27 -4.19
C GLY A 50 0.85 1.77 -2.83
N TYR A 51 -0.28 1.24 -2.38
CA TYR A 51 -0.81 1.34 -1.03
C TYR A 51 -0.59 0.03 -0.27
N TYR A 52 -0.74 0.08 1.04
CA TYR A 52 -0.52 -1.06 1.92
C TYR A 52 -1.76 -1.30 2.79
N VAL A 53 -2.18 -2.56 2.88
CA VAL A 53 -3.25 -3.01 3.78
C VAL A 53 -2.76 -4.20 4.61
N CYS A 54 -3.18 -4.29 5.87
CA CYS A 54 -2.85 -5.45 6.71
C CYS A 54 -3.76 -6.64 6.36
N ASN A 55 -3.29 -7.85 6.67
CA ASN A 55 -4.04 -9.10 6.47
C ASN A 55 -5.18 -9.31 7.48
N ASN A 56 -5.79 -8.24 7.97
CA ASN A 56 -6.92 -8.31 8.87
C ASN A 56 -8.21 -8.24 8.04
N ASN A 57 -9.09 -9.23 8.23
CA ASN A 57 -10.37 -9.31 7.52
C ASN A 57 -11.19 -8.02 7.63
N SER A 58 -11.21 -7.37 8.81
CA SER A 58 -11.93 -6.10 9.01
C SER A 58 -11.37 -4.95 8.15
N CYS A 59 -10.08 -4.98 7.82
CA CYS A 59 -9.47 -3.98 6.94
C CYS A 59 -9.75 -4.28 5.47
N LEU A 60 -9.75 -5.55 5.07
CA LEU A 60 -10.08 -5.97 3.72
C LEU A 60 -11.54 -5.66 3.37
N GLN A 61 -12.47 -5.89 4.30
CA GLN A 61 -13.88 -5.54 4.12
C GLN A 61 -14.11 -4.03 3.94
N LYS A 62 -13.27 -3.19 4.54
CA LYS A 62 -13.34 -1.73 4.40
C LYS A 62 -12.55 -1.19 3.20
N LEU A 63 -11.85 -2.07 2.48
CA LEU A 63 -10.96 -1.67 1.39
C LEU A 63 -11.76 -1.11 0.21
N ASP A 64 -12.85 -1.77 -0.18
CA ASP A 64 -13.75 -1.34 -1.25
C ASP A 64 -14.24 0.11 -1.05
N LYS A 65 -14.83 0.40 0.12
CA LYS A 65 -15.27 1.76 0.48
C LYS A 65 -14.14 2.78 0.45
N TRP A 66 -12.93 2.38 0.84
CA TRP A 66 -11.76 3.26 0.79
C TRP A 66 -11.34 3.58 -0.65
N VAL A 67 -11.40 2.58 -1.54
CA VAL A 67 -11.08 2.70 -2.97
C VAL A 67 -12.07 3.63 -3.67
N LEU A 68 -13.37 3.42 -3.47
CA LEU A 68 -14.45 4.26 -3.99
C LEU A 68 -14.27 5.73 -3.57
N ARG A 69 -13.86 5.98 -2.32
CA ARG A 69 -13.57 7.35 -1.86
C ARG A 69 -12.35 7.94 -2.57
N LYS A 70 -11.36 7.10 -2.91
CA LYS A 70 -10.11 7.56 -3.50
C LYS A 70 -10.25 7.88 -4.99
N SER A 71 -11.02 7.08 -5.75
CA SER A 71 -11.30 7.32 -7.16
C SER A 71 -12.09 8.61 -7.40
N ARG A 72 -13.01 8.95 -6.50
CA ARG A 72 -13.75 10.22 -6.55
C ARG A 72 -12.86 11.45 -6.42
N SER A 73 -11.73 11.37 -5.70
CA SER A 73 -10.77 12.48 -5.61
C SER A 73 -9.88 12.65 -6.84
N SER A 74 -9.81 11.68 -7.75
CA SER A 74 -9.03 11.79 -9.01
C SER A 74 -9.79 12.48 -10.14
N ASN A 75 -11.13 12.51 -10.11
CA ASN A 75 -11.98 13.16 -11.14
C ASN A 75 -12.25 14.66 -10.87
N GLY A 76 -11.44 15.31 -10.03
CA GLY A 76 -11.67 16.68 -9.57
C GLY A 76 -10.49 17.63 -9.78
N ARG A 77 -9.67 17.41 -10.82
CA ARG A 77 -8.68 18.39 -11.30
C ARG A 77 -8.71 18.48 -12.80
#